data_AF-A0A1J5IX72-F1
#
_entry.id   AF-A0A1J5IX72-F1
#
_cell.length_a   1.000
_cell.length_b   1.000
_cell.length_c   1.000
_cell.angle_alpha   90.00
_cell.angle_beta   90.00
_cell.angle_gamma   90.00
#
_symmetry.space_group_name_H-M   'P 1'
#
loop_
_entity.id
_entity.type
_entity.pdbx_description
1 polymer ?
#
loop_
_entity_poly.entity_id
_entity_poly.type
_entity_poly.pdbx_seq_one_letter_code
_entity_poly.pdbx_strand_id
1 'polypeptide(L)'
;MLLLLAGCGTERADVMFECASPSGSKVATFYRVSTGDRPGDQTMKLNIRPAGAALDAGMHSFAFRHGYDAIIHWDSESAMRVDYPRGSEILDQETAVFGTSQTFRSTDPIHITYTELESTHGHFMVEDRCFR
;
A
#
# COMPACT_ATOMS: atom_id res chain seq x y z
N MET A 1 8.06 -15.17 -23.41
CA MET A 1 7.66 -15.04 -22.00
C MET A 1 6.20 -15.46 -21.91
N LEU A 2 5.93 -16.63 -21.34
CA LEU A 2 4.59 -17.20 -21.24
C LEU A 2 3.77 -16.34 -20.27
N LEU A 3 2.76 -15.64 -20.77
CA LEU A 3 1.64 -15.14 -19.96
C LEU A 3 0.69 -16.31 -19.73
N LEU A 4 0.92 -17.05 -18.66
CA LEU A 4 -0.10 -17.89 -18.04
C LEU A 4 -0.55 -17.17 -16.78
N LEU A 5 -1.84 -16.86 -16.70
CA LEU A 5 -2.62 -16.82 -15.46
C LEU A 5 -4.11 -16.84 -15.85
N ALA A 6 -4.55 -18.00 -16.32
CA ALA A 6 -5.95 -18.39 -16.21
C ALA A 6 -6.18 -18.77 -14.75
N GLY A 7 -6.74 -17.85 -13.97
CA GLY A 7 -7.29 -18.10 -12.64
C GLY A 7 -8.65 -17.41 -12.57
N CYS A 8 -9.72 -18.18 -12.38
CA CYS A 8 -11.03 -17.66 -11.99
C CYS A 8 -10.92 -17.11 -10.55
N GLY A 9 -10.38 -15.91 -10.40
CA GLY A 9 -10.51 -15.09 -9.21
C GLY A 9 -11.20 -13.79 -9.65
N THR A 10 -12.34 -13.48 -9.05
CA THR A 10 -13.06 -12.21 -9.29
C THR A 10 -12.29 -10.98 -8.79
N GLU A 11 -11.19 -11.20 -8.06
CA GLU A 11 -10.33 -10.14 -7.53
C GLU A 11 -9.12 -9.92 -8.43
N ARG A 12 -9.04 -8.71 -9.01
CA ARG A 12 -7.87 -8.26 -9.78
C ARG A 12 -7.07 -7.28 -8.95
N ALA A 13 -5.78 -7.58 -8.73
CA ALA A 13 -4.85 -6.68 -8.08
C ALA A 13 -3.99 -5.93 -9.13
N ASP A 14 -4.08 -4.61 -9.16
CA ASP A 14 -3.25 -3.74 -10.00
C ASP A 14 -2.28 -2.94 -9.11
N VAL A 15 -0.96 -3.09 -9.33
CA VAL A 15 0.05 -2.28 -8.64
C VAL A 15 0.00 -0.85 -9.17
N MET A 16 -0.17 0.11 -8.27
CA MET A 16 -0.28 1.52 -8.62
C MET A 16 1.08 2.23 -8.48
N PHE A 17 1.79 1.93 -7.39
CA PHE A 17 3.08 2.54 -7.09
C PHE A 17 3.89 1.69 -6.11
N GLU A 18 5.21 1.78 -6.22
CA GLU A 18 6.16 1.14 -5.31
C GLU A 18 7.17 2.17 -4.80
N CYS A 19 7.47 2.07 -3.51
CA CYS A 19 8.34 3.00 -2.82
C CYS A 19 9.40 2.29 -1.99
N ALA A 20 10.64 2.35 -2.45
CA ALA A 20 11.78 1.80 -1.73
C ALA A 20 12.07 2.59 -0.45
N SER A 21 12.44 1.90 0.62
CA SER A 21 12.96 2.54 1.84
C SER A 21 14.30 3.26 1.54
N PRO A 22 14.77 4.19 2.40
CA PRO A 22 16.03 4.93 2.19
C PRO A 22 17.26 4.07 1.83
N SER A 23 17.36 2.87 2.40
CA SER A 23 18.41 1.88 2.15
C SER A 23 18.14 1.00 0.93
N GLY A 24 16.93 1.03 0.40
CA GLY A 24 16.43 0.12 -0.63
C GLY A 24 16.19 -1.30 -0.14
N SER A 25 16.27 -1.58 1.16
CA SER A 25 16.10 -2.94 1.70
C SER A 25 14.63 -3.38 1.79
N LYS A 26 13.69 -2.44 1.75
CA LYS A 26 12.24 -2.70 1.80
C LYS A 26 11.53 -1.91 0.71
N VAL A 27 10.36 -2.40 0.32
CA VAL A 27 9.49 -1.74 -0.65
C VAL A 27 8.08 -1.67 -0.09
N ALA A 28 7.53 -0.47 -0.02
CA ALA A 28 6.13 -0.20 0.25
C ALA A 28 5.37 -0.13 -1.08
N THR A 29 4.41 -1.01 -1.28
CA THR A 29 3.62 -1.08 -2.52
C THR A 29 2.19 -0.73 -2.24
N PHE A 30 1.73 0.28 -2.97
CA PHE A 30 0.34 0.66 -3.03
C PHE A 30 -0.31 -0.01 -4.22
N TYR A 31 -1.39 -0.73 -3.98
CA TYR A 31 -2.08 -1.50 -5.01
C TYR A 31 -3.58 -1.41 -4.84
N ARG A 32 -4.29 -1.60 -5.95
CA ARG A 32 -5.74 -1.62 -6.00
C ARG A 32 -6.21 -3.05 -6.16
N VAL A 33 -7.16 -3.48 -5.36
CA VAL A 33 -7.92 -4.72 -5.56
C VAL A 33 -9.32 -4.37 -6.05
N SER A 34 -9.69 -4.86 -7.22
CA SER A 34 -11.02 -4.68 -7.81
C SER A 34 -11.76 -6.01 -7.78
N THR A 35 -12.95 -6.03 -7.19
CA THR A 35 -13.87 -7.19 -7.18
C THR A 35 -14.97 -7.07 -8.24
N GLY A 36 -14.99 -5.94 -8.95
CA GLY A 36 -15.96 -5.54 -9.97
C GLY A 36 -15.57 -4.21 -10.62
N ASP A 37 -16.44 -3.67 -11.46
CA ASP A 37 -16.17 -2.44 -12.24
C ASP A 37 -16.66 -1.15 -11.57
N ARG A 38 -17.45 -1.23 -10.48
CA ARG A 38 -17.95 -0.02 -9.81
C ARG A 38 -16.87 0.58 -8.91
N PRO A 39 -16.84 1.91 -8.72
CA PRO A 39 -15.93 2.55 -7.77
C PRO A 39 -15.95 1.97 -6.35
N GLY A 40 -17.12 1.52 -5.87
CA GLY A 40 -17.26 0.88 -4.55
C GLY A 40 -16.70 -0.55 -4.48
N ASP A 41 -16.41 -1.17 -5.63
CA ASP A 41 -15.83 -2.51 -5.72
C ASP A 41 -14.28 -2.46 -5.69
N GLN A 42 -13.71 -1.25 -5.64
CA GLN A 42 -12.27 -1.00 -5.63
C GLN A 42 -11.80 -0.70 -4.21
N THR A 43 -10.81 -1.45 -3.76
CA THR A 43 -10.16 -1.25 -2.46
C THR A 43 -8.69 -0.93 -2.68
N MET A 44 -8.23 0.15 -2.07
CA MET A 44 -6.82 0.50 -2.06
C MET A 44 -6.15 -0.16 -0.87
N LYS A 45 -4.97 -0.74 -1.09
CA LYS A 45 -4.22 -1.47 -0.07
C LYS A 45 -2.74 -1.10 -0.10
N LEU A 46 -2.12 -1.19 1.07
CA LEU A 46 -0.67 -1.05 1.24
C LEU A 46 -0.08 -2.39 1.67
N ASN A 47 1.01 -2.80 1.03
CA ASN A 47 1.85 -3.90 1.50
C ASN A 47 3.28 -3.41 1.64
N ILE A 48 3.99 -3.82 2.68
CA ILE A 48 5.43 -3.60 2.79
C ILE A 48 6.10 -4.97 2.73
N ARG A 49 7.22 -5.07 2.01
CA ARG A 49 7.99 -6.31 1.91
C ARG A 49 9.49 -6.05 1.79
N PRO A 50 10.35 -7.06 2.06
CA PRO A 50 11.76 -6.98 1.70
C PRO A 50 11.95 -6.74 0.20
N ALA A 51 12.98 -5.98 -0.18
CA ALA A 51 13.31 -5.78 -1.57
C ALA A 51 13.65 -7.12 -2.25
N GLY A 52 13.08 -7.34 -3.43
CA GLY A 52 13.20 -8.60 -4.18
C GLY A 52 12.21 -9.69 -3.78
N ALA A 53 11.43 -9.53 -2.70
CA ALA A 53 10.29 -10.40 -2.42
C ALA A 53 9.13 -10.11 -3.39
N ALA A 54 8.36 -11.14 -3.72
CA ALA A 54 7.14 -10.97 -4.51
C ALA A 54 6.05 -10.26 -3.69
N LEU A 55 5.18 -9.52 -4.36
CA LEU A 55 3.98 -8.96 -3.73
C LEU A 55 3.00 -10.09 -3.40
N ASP A 56 2.61 -10.19 -2.13
CA ASP A 56 1.45 -10.97 -1.70
C ASP A 56 0.27 -10.03 -1.46
N ALA A 57 -0.70 -10.05 -2.38
CA ALA A 57 -1.89 -9.18 -2.32
C ALA A 57 -2.91 -9.59 -1.23
N GLY A 58 -2.73 -10.76 -0.61
CA GLY A 58 -3.49 -11.17 0.57
C GLY A 58 -3.01 -10.46 1.84
N MET A 59 -1.75 -10.05 1.87
CA MET A 59 -1.15 -9.35 2.99
C MET A 59 -1.17 -7.84 2.79
N HIS A 60 -1.71 -7.13 3.76
CA HIS A 60 -1.73 -5.68 3.75
C HIS A 60 -1.53 -5.12 5.16
N SER A 61 -1.05 -3.89 5.22
CA SER A 61 -0.89 -3.12 6.45
C SER A 61 -1.96 -2.04 6.62
N PHE A 62 -2.68 -1.75 5.54
CA PHE A 62 -3.68 -0.70 5.49
C PHE A 62 -4.58 -0.96 4.29
N ALA A 63 -5.89 -0.72 4.45
CA ALA A 63 -6.86 -0.78 3.37
C ALA A 63 -7.96 0.28 3.53
N PHE A 64 -8.35 0.88 2.41
CA PHE A 64 -9.46 1.84 2.39
C PHE A 64 -10.23 1.85 1.05
N ARG A 65 -11.42 2.44 1.07
CA ARG A 65 -12.29 2.71 -0.09
C ARG A 65 -12.59 4.20 -0.23
N HIS A 66 -13.17 4.58 -1.37
CA HIS A 66 -13.63 5.94 -1.65
C HIS A 66 -12.52 7.01 -1.72
N GLY A 67 -11.30 6.60 -2.08
CA GLY A 67 -10.20 7.48 -2.44
C GLY A 67 -9.27 6.79 -3.42
N TYR A 68 -8.61 7.55 -4.30
CA TYR A 68 -7.74 6.99 -5.36
C TYR A 68 -6.25 7.29 -5.13
N ASP A 69 -5.97 8.26 -4.27
CA ASP A 69 -4.66 8.88 -4.12
C ASP A 69 -4.19 8.80 -2.66
N ALA A 70 -3.34 7.82 -2.35
CA ALA A 70 -2.56 7.85 -1.12
C ALA A 70 -1.13 8.28 -1.41
N ILE A 71 -0.51 9.03 -0.51
CA ILE A 71 0.91 9.38 -0.53
C ILE A 71 1.61 8.52 0.52
N ILE A 72 2.75 7.95 0.15
CA ILE A 72 3.60 7.17 1.04
C ILE A 72 4.86 7.97 1.28
N HIS A 73 5.32 8.02 2.52
CA HIS A 73 6.59 8.66 2.88
C HIS A 73 7.37 7.73 3.80
N TRP A 74 8.62 7.47 3.49
CA TRP A 74 9.54 6.89 4.47
C TRP A 74 10.15 8.00 5.30
N ASP A 75 9.85 8.02 6.60
CA ASP A 75 10.49 8.93 7.55
C ASP A 75 11.83 8.36 8.05
N SER A 76 11.97 7.02 8.04
CA SER A 76 13.23 6.30 8.28
C SER A 76 13.12 4.85 7.79
N GLU A 77 14.15 4.01 8.01
CA GLU A 77 14.08 2.57 7.70
C GLU A 77 13.00 1.78 8.44
N SER A 78 12.56 2.32 9.58
CA SER A 78 11.61 1.71 10.50
C SER A 78 10.41 2.62 10.76
N ALA A 79 10.23 3.69 9.98
CA ALA A 79 9.10 4.61 10.15
C ALA A 79 8.59 5.11 8.80
N MET A 80 7.27 5.16 8.66
CA MET A 80 6.57 5.58 7.46
C MET A 80 5.35 6.41 7.82
N ARG A 81 4.95 7.29 6.91
CA ARG A 81 3.66 7.96 6.93
C ARG A 81 2.87 7.63 5.67
N VAL A 82 1.58 7.38 5.84
CA VAL A 82 0.62 7.19 4.76
C VAL A 82 -0.41 8.30 4.86
N ASP A 83 -0.41 9.18 3.88
CA ASP A 83 -1.39 10.25 3.79
C ASP A 83 -2.48 9.82 2.80
N TYR A 84 -3.75 9.81 3.22
CA TYR A 84 -4.88 9.30 2.44
C TYR A 84 -6.02 10.31 2.36
N PRO A 85 -6.94 10.17 1.39
CA PRO A 85 -7.98 11.18 1.16
C PRO A 85 -8.99 11.23 2.30
N ARG A 86 -9.33 12.43 2.74
CA ARG A 86 -10.41 12.67 3.70
C ARG A 86 -11.72 12.12 3.15
N GLY A 87 -12.49 11.48 4.03
CA GLY A 87 -13.76 10.85 3.66
C GLY A 87 -13.59 9.45 3.05
N SER A 88 -12.37 8.91 3.03
CA SER A 88 -12.14 7.50 2.74
C SER A 88 -12.78 6.62 3.81
N GLU A 89 -13.35 5.50 3.39
CA GLU A 89 -13.81 4.46 4.31
C GLU A 89 -12.61 3.55 4.64
N ILE A 90 -12.14 3.59 5.89
CA ILE A 90 -11.07 2.71 6.36
C ILE A 90 -11.63 1.31 6.57
N LEU A 91 -11.06 0.33 5.87
CA LEU A 91 -11.43 -1.08 5.98
C LEU A 91 -10.50 -1.86 6.90
N ASP A 92 -9.22 -1.48 6.89
CA ASP A 92 -8.20 -2.08 7.75
C ASP A 92 -7.14 -1.03 8.10
N GLN A 93 -6.78 -0.99 9.38
CA GLN A 93 -5.78 -0.10 9.93
C GLN A 93 -5.20 -0.73 11.21
N GLU A 94 -4.03 -1.35 11.08
CA GLU A 94 -3.34 -1.94 12.22
C GLU A 94 -2.57 -0.86 13.03
N THR A 95 -2.56 -1.00 14.36
CA THR A 95 -1.77 -0.10 15.23
C THR A 95 -0.28 -0.41 15.03
N ALA A 96 0.44 0.61 14.58
CA ALA A 96 1.77 0.57 14.01
C ALA A 96 2.89 0.02 14.90
N VAL A 97 3.00 -1.29 14.96
CA VAL A 97 4.25 -2.03 15.09
C VAL A 97 4.13 -3.23 14.16
N PHE A 98 4.63 -3.13 12.93
CA PHE A 98 4.56 -4.27 12.01
C PHE A 98 5.47 -5.42 12.47
N GLY A 99 4.83 -6.44 13.03
CA GLY A 99 5.35 -7.75 13.37
C GLY A 99 4.26 -8.83 13.50
N THR A 100 3.03 -8.54 13.08
CA THR A 100 1.84 -9.40 13.30
C THR A 100 1.19 -9.95 12.03
N SER A 101 1.47 -9.40 10.84
CA SER A 101 1.10 -10.02 9.56
C SER A 101 2.26 -10.82 8.97
N GLN A 102 2.51 -11.99 9.56
CA GLN A 102 3.18 -13.22 9.06
C GLN A 102 4.45 -13.19 8.15
N THR A 103 5.03 -12.06 7.75
CA THR A 103 6.21 -12.04 6.85
C THR A 103 7.40 -11.22 7.35
N PHE A 104 7.24 -10.44 8.41
CA PHE A 104 8.38 -9.78 9.05
C PHE A 104 8.76 -10.51 10.34
N ARG A 105 10.07 -10.68 10.56
CA ARG A 105 10.54 -11.11 11.87
C ARG A 105 10.12 -10.04 12.88
N SER A 106 9.74 -10.42 14.08
CA SER A 106 9.37 -9.51 15.18
C SER A 106 10.47 -8.48 15.55
N THR A 107 11.64 -8.57 14.92
CA THR A 107 12.80 -7.70 15.08
C THR A 107 12.86 -6.55 14.08
N ASP A 108 11.98 -6.50 13.06
CA ASP A 108 11.97 -5.46 12.04
C ASP A 108 10.70 -4.58 12.11
N PRO A 109 10.36 -3.99 13.28
CA PRO A 109 9.14 -3.20 13.40
C PRO A 109 9.22 -1.96 12.51
N ILE A 110 8.21 -1.78 11.65
CA ILE A 110 7.98 -0.54 10.92
C ILE A 110 6.79 0.16 11.58
N HIS A 111 7.01 1.40 12.02
CA HIS A 111 5.98 2.24 12.58
C HIS A 111 5.33 3.07 11.46
N ILE A 112 4.04 2.88 11.20
CA ILE A 112 3.26 3.60 10.19
C ILE A 112 2.33 4.61 10.84
N THR A 113 2.46 5.89 10.52
CA THR A 113 1.48 6.92 10.88
C THR A 113 0.51 7.13 9.73
N TYR A 114 -0.79 7.27 10.02
CA TYR A 114 -1.82 7.50 9.01
C TYR A 114 -2.41 8.90 9.18
N THR A 115 -2.42 9.70 8.11
CA THR A 115 -2.95 11.08 8.13
C THR A 115 -3.99 11.29 7.03
N GLU A 116 -5.08 11.97 7.36
CA GLU A 116 -6.05 12.41 6.35
C GLU A 116 -5.63 13.73 5.70
N LEU A 117 -5.69 13.80 4.37
CA LEU A 117 -5.51 15.03 3.58
C LEU A 117 -6.67 15.24 2.61
N GLU A 118 -6.88 16.47 2.16
CA GLU A 118 -7.84 16.74 1.07
C GLU A 118 -7.46 15.95 -0.19
N SER A 119 -8.44 15.35 -0.88
CA SER A 119 -8.16 14.57 -2.10
C SER A 119 -7.59 15.46 -3.19
N THR A 120 -6.49 15.01 -3.79
CA THR A 120 -5.85 15.67 -4.92
C THR A 120 -6.52 15.37 -6.26
N HIS A 121 -7.63 14.63 -6.29
CA HIS A 121 -8.42 14.33 -7.49
C HIS A 121 -7.59 13.85 -8.70
N GLY A 122 -6.53 13.07 -8.44
CA GLY A 122 -5.68 12.50 -9.49
C GLY A 122 -4.64 13.46 -10.09
N HIS A 123 -4.29 14.56 -9.41
CA HIS A 123 -3.10 15.34 -9.80
C HIS A 123 -1.83 14.47 -9.68
N PHE A 124 -1.07 14.45 -10.77
CA PHE A 124 -0.06 13.44 -11.10
C PHE A 124 0.91 13.11 -9.96
N MET A 125 0.81 11.85 -9.56
CA MET A 125 1.48 11.18 -8.44
C MET A 125 2.84 10.59 -8.85
N VAL A 126 3.93 11.35 -8.97
CA VAL A 126 5.25 10.71 -9.19
C VAL A 126 6.43 11.39 -8.47
N GLU A 127 6.45 12.73 -8.34
CA GLU A 127 7.73 13.40 -8.03
C GLU A 127 8.13 13.49 -6.54
N ASP A 128 7.22 13.37 -5.58
CA ASP A 128 7.51 13.70 -4.16
C ASP A 128 7.34 12.52 -3.17
N ARG A 129 7.24 11.29 -3.69
CA ARG A 129 6.53 10.19 -3.02
C ARG A 129 7.37 9.12 -2.34
N CYS A 130 8.66 9.32 -2.21
CA CYS A 130 9.49 8.37 -1.48
C CYS A 130 10.49 9.00 -0.54
N PHE A 131 10.89 10.22 -0.82
CA PHE A 131 11.97 10.86 -0.10
C PHE A 131 11.61 12.31 0.14
N ARG A 132 11.84 12.74 1.37
CA ARG A 132 12.05 14.13 1.70
C ARG A 132 13.50 14.30 2.12
#